data_AF-A0A962HCJ1-F1
#
_entry.id   AF-A0A962HCJ1-F1
#
_cell.length_a   1.000
_cell.length_b   1.000
_cell.length_c   1.000
_cell.angle_alpha   90.00
_cell.angle_beta   90.00
_cell.angle_gamma   90.00
#
_symmetry.space_group_name_H-M   'P 1'
#
loop_
_entity.id
_entity.type
_entity.pdbx_description
1 polymer ?
#
loop_
_entity_poly.entity_id
_entity_poly.type
_entity_poly.pdbx_seq_one_letter_code
_entity_poly.pdbx_strand_id
1 'polypeptide(L)'
;MTRLIHSLMAVLLMALSGATWAQLANDPFAAAITLSGNATQSTGSNVGATSEPGEPVHAGVGGGASVWWQWTASASLVTTIDTFGSNFDTVLAVYTGNTVNALTTIGSNDDAGSGLQSQVRFTAVAGTTYRIAVDGFAAARGNIVLNLLSADPAPVLSS
;
A
#
# COMPACT_ATOMS: atom_id res chain seq x y z
N MET A 1 7.74 67.29 17.33
CA MET A 1 8.75 67.07 18.38
C MET A 1 8.19 66.00 19.32
N THR A 2 8.54 64.71 19.11
CA THR A 2 9.42 63.88 19.99
C THR A 2 8.73 63.54 21.34
N ARG A 3 8.48 62.30 21.83
CA ARG A 3 8.89 60.87 21.61
C ARG A 3 7.79 59.96 22.24
N LEU A 4 7.38 58.80 21.69
CA LEU A 4 7.86 57.40 21.98
C LEU A 4 8.27 57.19 23.46
N ILE A 5 7.71 56.25 24.25
CA ILE A 5 8.00 54.80 24.21
C ILE A 5 7.10 53.86 25.08
N HIS A 6 6.70 52.73 24.47
CA HIS A 6 6.53 51.31 24.90
C HIS A 6 5.55 50.82 25.99
N SER A 7 4.63 49.94 25.59
CA SER A 7 4.48 48.64 26.26
C SER A 7 4.22 47.54 25.22
N LEU A 8 5.09 46.52 25.26
CA LEU A 8 5.24 45.43 24.31
C LEU A 8 4.71 44.16 25.00
N MET A 9 3.66 43.54 24.48
CA MET A 9 3.38 42.14 24.78
C MET A 9 3.39 41.36 23.47
N ALA A 10 4.51 40.72 23.21
CA ALA A 10 4.67 39.74 22.16
C ALA A 10 3.83 38.51 22.51
N VAL A 11 2.84 38.18 21.68
CA VAL A 11 2.21 36.85 21.71
C VAL A 11 3.13 35.92 20.93
N LEU A 12 3.99 35.22 21.66
CA LEU A 12 4.71 34.05 21.17
C LEU A 12 3.75 32.87 21.18
N LEU A 13 3.16 32.55 20.02
CA LEU A 13 2.58 31.22 19.81
C LEU A 13 3.61 30.43 19.01
N MET A 14 4.21 29.44 19.67
CA MET A 14 5.13 28.48 19.06
C MET A 14 4.48 27.86 17.82
N ALA A 15 5.10 28.04 16.66
CA ALA A 15 4.95 27.06 15.60
C ALA A 15 5.52 25.75 16.16
N LEU A 16 4.66 24.77 16.43
CA LEU A 16 5.12 23.39 16.47
C LEU A 16 5.67 23.12 15.08
N SER A 17 6.98 23.20 14.94
CA SER A 17 7.71 22.71 13.79
C SER A 17 7.47 21.20 13.72
N GLY A 18 6.36 20.79 13.09
CA GLY A 18 6.20 19.42 12.66
C GLY A 18 7.30 19.16 11.66
N ALA A 19 8.30 18.37 12.05
CA ALA A 19 9.25 17.84 11.09
C ALA A 19 8.44 17.17 9.97
N THR A 20 8.41 17.75 8.77
CA THR A 20 7.93 17.05 7.59
C THR A 20 9.01 16.02 7.25
N TRP A 21 9.07 14.93 8.03
CA TRP A 21 9.61 13.68 7.50
C TRP A 21 8.92 13.50 6.15
N ALA A 22 9.70 13.33 5.08
CA ALA A 22 9.11 13.08 3.77
C ALA A 22 8.26 11.83 3.92
N GLN A 23 6.95 12.01 4.04
CA GLN A 23 6.02 10.90 4.18
C GLN A 23 6.29 9.98 3.00
N LEU A 24 6.47 8.69 3.29
CA LEU A 24 6.71 7.71 2.25
C LEU A 24 5.54 7.85 1.26
N ALA A 25 5.85 8.01 -0.04
CA ALA A 25 4.89 8.56 -0.98
C ALA A 25 3.56 7.80 -1.05
N ASN A 26 3.60 6.52 -0.69
CA ASN A 26 2.46 5.61 -0.67
C ASN A 26 2.15 5.00 0.70
N ASP A 27 2.63 5.60 1.79
CA ASP A 27 2.25 5.27 3.16
C ASP A 27 0.75 5.54 3.42
N PRO A 28 0.21 6.74 3.18
CA PRO A 28 -1.21 6.95 3.34
C PRO A 28 -1.99 6.33 2.18
N PHE A 29 -3.09 5.62 2.49
CA PHE A 29 -4.02 4.98 1.56
C PHE A 29 -4.46 5.92 0.42
N ALA A 30 -4.69 7.19 0.73
CA ALA A 30 -5.10 8.20 -0.24
C ALA A 30 -4.00 8.54 -1.27
N ALA A 31 -2.74 8.26 -0.96
CA ALA A 31 -1.59 8.48 -1.83
C ALA A 31 -1.08 7.18 -2.50
N ALA A 32 -1.90 6.13 -2.52
CA ALA A 32 -1.57 4.86 -3.15
C ALA A 32 -0.99 5.05 -4.57
N ILE A 33 0.16 4.41 -4.86
CA ILE A 33 0.77 4.47 -6.19
C ILE A 33 -0.14 3.79 -7.21
N THR A 34 -0.38 4.45 -8.33
CA THR A 34 -1.20 3.89 -9.41
C THR A 34 -0.38 2.96 -10.29
N LEU A 35 -0.77 1.69 -10.35
CA LEU A 35 -0.27 0.71 -11.30
C LEU A 35 -1.04 0.81 -12.62
N SER A 36 -0.32 0.69 -13.74
CA SER A 36 -0.90 0.75 -15.09
C SER A 36 -0.57 -0.50 -15.90
N GLY A 37 -1.51 -0.89 -16.77
CA GLY A 37 -1.37 -2.07 -17.62
C GLY A 37 -1.77 -3.37 -16.93
N ASN A 38 -1.66 -4.46 -17.70
CA ASN A 38 -2.03 -5.81 -17.26
C ASN A 38 -0.81 -6.65 -16.81
N ALA A 39 0.40 -6.15 -17.02
CA ALA A 39 1.62 -6.74 -16.51
C ALA A 39 2.53 -5.59 -16.08
N THR A 40 2.87 -5.51 -14.80
CA THR A 40 3.71 -4.43 -14.28
C THR A 40 4.46 -4.86 -13.04
N GLN A 41 5.61 -4.24 -12.83
CA GLN A 41 6.40 -4.35 -11.61
C GLN A 41 6.55 -2.95 -11.03
N SER A 42 6.36 -2.84 -9.72
CA SER A 42 6.59 -1.60 -8.97
C SER A 42 7.48 -1.91 -7.77
N THR A 43 8.20 -0.89 -7.30
CA THR A 43 9.07 -1.00 -6.13
C THR A 43 8.64 0.00 -5.06
N GLY A 44 8.98 -0.29 -3.81
CA GLY A 44 8.70 0.57 -2.68
C GLY A 44 9.46 0.13 -1.44
N SER A 45 9.10 0.69 -0.29
CA SER A 45 9.59 0.24 1.01
C SER A 45 8.55 0.57 2.07
N ASN A 46 8.41 -0.27 3.10
CA ASN A 46 7.61 0.04 4.26
C ASN A 46 8.44 0.54 5.47
N VAL A 47 9.72 0.85 5.26
CA VAL A 47 10.57 1.39 6.31
C VAL A 47 10.11 2.81 6.65
N GLY A 48 9.55 2.97 7.85
CA GLY A 48 8.98 4.24 8.32
C GLY A 48 7.51 4.45 7.97
N ALA A 49 6.86 3.48 7.33
CA ALA A 49 5.41 3.47 7.13
C ALA A 49 4.66 3.16 8.43
N THR A 50 3.38 3.54 8.47
CA THR A 50 2.49 3.42 9.62
C THR A 50 1.10 3.01 9.18
N SER A 51 0.43 2.18 10.00
CA SER A 51 -1.00 1.91 9.82
C SER A 51 -1.88 3.13 10.13
N GLU A 52 -2.94 3.27 9.35
CA GLU A 52 -3.94 4.32 9.52
C GLU A 52 -5.08 3.90 10.46
N PRO A 53 -5.73 4.85 11.15
CA PRO A 53 -6.93 4.56 11.94
C PRO A 53 -8.03 3.91 11.09
N GLY A 54 -8.46 2.72 11.50
CA GLY A 54 -9.51 1.94 10.83
C GLY A 54 -8.99 1.06 9.69
N GLU A 55 -7.68 1.05 9.44
CA GLU A 55 -7.06 0.11 8.52
C GLU A 55 -7.22 -1.35 8.99
N PRO A 56 -7.61 -2.27 8.10
CA PRO A 56 -7.69 -3.68 8.46
C PRO A 56 -6.31 -4.24 8.80
N VAL A 57 -6.24 -5.14 9.79
CA VAL A 57 -5.05 -5.96 10.00
C VAL A 57 -4.92 -6.93 8.83
N HIS A 58 -3.99 -6.66 7.90
CA HIS A 58 -3.83 -7.42 6.66
C HIS A 58 -3.59 -8.91 6.95
N ALA A 59 -4.34 -9.78 6.27
CA ALA A 59 -4.34 -11.24 6.50
C ALA A 59 -4.52 -11.68 7.98
N GLY A 60 -4.93 -10.78 8.88
CA GLY A 60 -4.97 -11.01 10.32
C GLY A 60 -3.59 -11.01 11.02
N VAL A 61 -2.49 -10.80 10.29
CA VAL A 61 -1.10 -10.92 10.79
C VAL A 61 -0.19 -9.73 10.45
N GLY A 62 -0.71 -8.71 9.75
CA GLY A 62 0.02 -7.50 9.38
C GLY A 62 0.61 -6.75 10.59
N GLY A 63 1.85 -6.30 10.44
CA GLY A 63 2.67 -5.66 11.46
C GLY A 63 2.48 -4.15 11.63
N GLY A 64 1.58 -3.53 10.86
CA GLY A 64 1.19 -2.13 11.01
C GLY A 64 2.15 -1.13 10.36
N ALA A 65 2.91 -1.57 9.36
CA ALA A 65 3.73 -0.73 8.49
C ALA A 65 3.35 -1.05 7.03
N SER A 66 2.11 -0.77 6.68
CA SER A 66 1.56 -0.98 5.34
C SER A 66 1.89 0.19 4.42
N VAL A 67 2.03 -0.12 3.13
CA VAL A 67 2.07 0.87 2.06
C VAL A 67 1.15 0.41 0.92
N TRP A 68 0.67 1.37 0.13
CA TRP A 68 -0.48 1.17 -0.74
C TRP A 68 -0.19 1.35 -2.23
N TRP A 69 -0.80 0.49 -3.03
CA TRP A 69 -0.97 0.67 -4.47
C TRP A 69 -2.45 0.62 -4.84
N GLN A 70 -2.77 1.18 -5.99
CA GLN A 70 -4.08 1.02 -6.62
C GLN A 70 -3.94 0.59 -8.07
N TRP A 71 -4.86 -0.23 -8.54
CA TRP A 71 -4.88 -0.70 -9.92
C TRP A 71 -6.32 -0.83 -10.40
N THR A 72 -6.63 -0.28 -11.57
CA THR A 72 -7.94 -0.46 -12.21
C THR A 72 -7.84 -1.51 -13.31
N ALA A 73 -8.59 -2.60 -13.17
CA ALA A 73 -8.58 -3.68 -14.14
C ALA A 73 -9.16 -3.21 -15.48
N SER A 74 -8.40 -3.36 -16.56
CA SER A 74 -8.87 -3.01 -17.92
C SER A 74 -9.84 -4.06 -18.49
N ALA A 75 -9.76 -5.30 -18.00
CA ALA A 75 -10.56 -6.44 -18.43
C ALA A 75 -10.81 -7.39 -17.24
N SER A 76 -11.84 -8.24 -17.36
CA SER A 76 -12.13 -9.26 -16.37
C SER A 76 -11.27 -10.50 -16.63
N LEU A 77 -10.14 -10.61 -15.94
CA LEU A 77 -9.12 -11.63 -16.15
C LEU A 77 -8.69 -12.25 -14.83
N VAL A 78 -8.03 -13.42 -14.90
CA VAL A 78 -7.34 -13.95 -13.73
C VAL A 78 -6.12 -13.07 -13.44
N THR A 79 -6.11 -12.48 -12.25
CA THR A 79 -5.05 -11.60 -11.77
C THR A 79 -4.28 -12.28 -10.66
N THR A 80 -2.96 -12.28 -10.78
CA THR A 80 -2.01 -12.66 -9.73
C THR A 80 -1.22 -11.43 -9.34
N ILE A 81 -1.14 -11.18 -8.03
CA ILE A 81 -0.29 -10.16 -7.44
C ILE A 81 0.61 -10.87 -6.44
N ASP A 82 1.91 -10.61 -6.49
CA ASP A 82 2.88 -11.18 -5.56
C ASP A 82 3.94 -10.18 -5.17
N THR A 83 4.64 -10.49 -4.09
CA THR A 83 5.75 -9.69 -3.56
C THR A 83 7.11 -10.35 -3.80
N PHE A 84 7.22 -11.30 -4.73
CA PHE A 84 8.47 -12.03 -4.98
C PHE A 84 9.57 -11.08 -5.43
N GLY A 85 10.74 -11.22 -4.77
CA GLY A 85 11.87 -10.30 -4.90
C GLY A 85 12.00 -9.28 -3.76
N SER A 86 10.99 -9.17 -2.89
CA SER A 86 11.09 -8.42 -1.63
C SER A 86 12.10 -9.10 -0.68
N ASN A 87 12.77 -8.30 0.15
CA ASN A 87 13.86 -8.80 1.01
C ASN A 87 13.45 -9.01 2.48
N PHE A 88 12.15 -9.10 2.74
CA PHE A 88 11.57 -9.30 4.06
C PHE A 88 10.35 -10.20 3.99
N ASP A 89 9.82 -10.54 5.17
CA ASP A 89 8.61 -11.31 5.35
C ASP A 89 7.38 -10.41 5.12
N THR A 90 6.72 -10.57 3.97
CA THR A 90 5.67 -9.66 3.53
C THR A 90 4.30 -10.17 3.92
N VAL A 91 3.34 -9.25 4.06
CA VAL A 91 1.91 -9.57 4.08
C VAL A 91 1.23 -8.78 2.97
N LEU A 92 0.51 -9.47 2.09
CA LEU A 92 -0.20 -8.88 0.95
C LEU A 92 -1.70 -8.98 1.15
N ALA A 93 -2.41 -7.88 0.93
CA ALA A 93 -3.87 -7.88 0.90
C ALA A 93 -4.41 -7.04 -0.26
N VAL A 94 -5.45 -7.56 -0.92
CA VAL A 94 -6.15 -6.94 -2.04
C VAL A 94 -7.58 -6.66 -1.62
N TYR A 95 -8.03 -5.42 -1.83
CA TYR A 95 -9.34 -4.93 -1.44
C TYR A 95 -10.05 -4.22 -2.59
N THR A 96 -11.35 -4.05 -2.43
CA THR A 96 -12.14 -2.99 -3.08
C THR A 96 -12.61 -1.99 -2.01
N GLY A 97 -12.95 -0.77 -2.41
CA GLY A 97 -13.37 0.31 -1.52
C GLY A 97 -12.56 1.59 -1.70
N ASN A 98 -13.12 2.69 -1.19
CA ASN A 98 -12.60 4.04 -1.44
C ASN A 98 -12.09 4.75 -0.17
N THR A 99 -12.27 4.16 1.00
CA THR A 99 -11.75 4.67 2.27
C THR A 99 -11.15 3.52 3.07
N VAL A 100 -10.04 3.79 3.76
CA VAL A 100 -9.25 2.75 4.47
C VAL A 100 -10.06 1.99 5.52
N ASN A 101 -11.05 2.65 6.12
CA ASN A 101 -11.96 2.09 7.14
C ASN A 101 -13.22 1.41 6.58
N ALA A 102 -13.36 1.29 5.26
CA ALA A 102 -14.51 0.68 4.60
C ALA A 102 -14.08 -0.16 3.39
N LEU A 103 -13.10 -1.04 3.60
CA LEU A 103 -12.57 -1.94 2.59
C LEU A 103 -13.26 -3.30 2.62
N THR A 104 -13.46 -3.88 1.44
CA THR A 104 -13.91 -5.27 1.25
C THR A 104 -12.76 -6.11 0.73
N THR A 105 -12.38 -7.13 1.48
CA THR A 105 -11.28 -8.05 1.13
C THR A 105 -11.64 -8.90 -0.09
N ILE A 106 -10.76 -8.89 -1.08
CA ILE A 106 -10.81 -9.77 -2.26
C ILE A 106 -9.94 -11.01 -2.03
N GLY A 107 -8.76 -10.82 -1.44
CA GLY A 107 -7.86 -11.89 -1.04
C GLY A 107 -6.67 -11.34 -0.27
N SER A 108 -6.05 -12.18 0.55
CA SER A 108 -4.87 -11.82 1.32
C SER A 108 -4.01 -13.04 1.59
N ASN A 109 -2.71 -12.84 1.78
CA ASN A 109 -1.76 -13.89 2.07
C ASN A 109 -0.52 -13.32 2.76
N ASP A 110 0.12 -14.10 3.63
CA ASP A 110 1.43 -13.83 4.23
C ASP A 110 2.53 -14.63 3.50
N ASP A 111 2.37 -15.95 3.37
CA ASP A 111 3.40 -16.80 2.77
C ASP A 111 2.95 -17.50 1.49
N ALA A 112 3.83 -17.56 0.48
CA ALA A 112 3.59 -18.27 -0.77
C ALA A 112 4.78 -19.14 -1.19
N GLY A 113 4.46 -20.32 -1.72
CA GLY A 113 5.47 -21.30 -2.13
C GLY A 113 6.26 -21.84 -0.94
N SER A 114 7.58 -21.68 -0.97
CA SER A 114 8.49 -22.07 0.11
C SER A 114 9.23 -20.87 0.74
N GLY A 115 8.76 -19.65 0.48
CA GLY A 115 9.38 -18.40 0.94
C GLY A 115 8.44 -17.58 1.82
N LEU A 116 8.96 -16.44 2.29
CA LEU A 116 8.26 -15.48 3.16
C LEU A 116 7.63 -14.31 2.37
N GLN A 117 7.46 -14.51 1.06
CA GLN A 117 6.82 -13.52 0.21
C GLN A 117 5.42 -14.01 -0.12
N SER A 118 4.50 -13.07 -0.26
CA SER A 118 3.08 -13.34 -0.39
C SER A 118 2.65 -13.37 -1.85
N GLN A 119 1.53 -14.06 -2.09
CA GLN A 119 0.84 -14.04 -3.38
C GLN A 119 -0.67 -14.11 -3.17
N VAL A 120 -1.41 -13.32 -3.94
CA VAL A 120 -2.87 -13.36 -4.04
C VAL A 120 -3.26 -13.57 -5.50
N ARG A 121 -4.19 -14.51 -5.73
CA ARG A 121 -4.76 -14.79 -7.06
C ARG A 121 -6.29 -14.71 -7.01
N PHE A 122 -6.88 -13.93 -7.91
CA PHE A 122 -8.33 -13.71 -7.98
C PHE A 122 -8.78 -13.43 -9.41
N THR A 123 -10.08 -13.49 -9.67
CA THR A 123 -10.64 -13.03 -10.95
C THR A 123 -11.00 -11.55 -10.81
N ALA A 124 -10.22 -10.68 -11.47
CA ALA A 124 -10.54 -9.27 -11.51
C ALA A 124 -11.78 -9.02 -12.38
N VAL A 125 -12.46 -7.91 -12.09
CA VAL A 125 -13.63 -7.41 -12.82
C VAL A 125 -13.23 -6.11 -13.52
N ALA A 126 -13.47 -6.04 -14.83
CA ALA A 126 -13.20 -4.87 -15.65
C ALA A 126 -13.80 -3.58 -15.04
N GLY A 127 -13.03 -2.50 -15.05
CA GLY A 127 -13.41 -1.19 -14.50
C GLY A 127 -13.37 -1.09 -12.98
N THR A 128 -13.08 -2.19 -12.26
CA THR A 128 -12.96 -2.16 -10.80
C THR A 128 -11.57 -1.71 -10.39
N THR A 129 -11.49 -0.74 -9.48
CA THR A 129 -10.25 -0.34 -8.81
C THR A 129 -10.01 -1.22 -7.59
N TYR A 130 -8.85 -1.87 -7.57
CA TYR A 130 -8.35 -2.66 -6.47
C TYR A 130 -7.34 -1.84 -5.67
N ARG A 131 -7.44 -1.92 -4.35
CA ARG A 131 -6.48 -1.36 -3.37
C ARG A 131 -5.58 -2.49 -2.91
N ILE A 132 -4.28 -2.30 -2.97
CA ILE A 132 -3.28 -3.33 -2.72
C ILE A 132 -2.41 -2.83 -1.57
N ALA A 133 -2.47 -3.51 -0.43
CA ALA A 133 -1.61 -3.22 0.71
C ALA A 133 -0.47 -4.23 0.78
N VAL A 134 0.74 -3.75 0.99
CA VAL A 134 1.90 -4.56 1.38
C VAL A 134 2.37 -4.09 2.75
N ASP A 135 2.30 -4.99 3.72
CA ASP A 135 2.80 -4.84 5.09
C ASP A 135 3.88 -5.91 5.33
N GLY A 136 4.36 -6.06 6.57
CA GLY A 136 5.24 -7.15 6.96
C GLY A 136 4.71 -7.94 8.14
N PHE A 137 4.99 -9.24 8.16
CA PHE A 137 4.66 -10.11 9.29
C PHE A 137 5.43 -9.66 10.53
N ALA A 138 4.79 -9.63 11.70
CA ALA A 138 5.42 -9.29 12.98
C ALA A 138 6.29 -8.01 12.95
N ALA A 139 5.84 -6.98 12.21
CA ALA A 139 6.52 -5.70 11.99
C ALA A 139 7.83 -5.77 11.18
N ALA A 140 8.01 -6.83 10.38
CA ALA A 140 9.06 -6.92 9.38
C ALA A 140 9.00 -5.75 8.39
N ARG A 141 10.17 -5.27 7.99
CA ARG A 141 10.30 -4.12 7.09
C ARG A 141 11.43 -4.34 6.09
N GLY A 142 11.29 -3.74 4.92
CA GLY A 142 12.31 -3.83 3.89
C GLY A 142 11.94 -3.15 2.58
N ASN A 143 12.61 -3.59 1.53
CA ASN A 143 12.36 -3.19 0.16
C ASN A 143 11.28 -4.10 -0.43
N ILE A 144 10.31 -3.48 -1.07
CA ILE A 144 9.18 -4.16 -1.70
C ILE A 144 9.43 -4.23 -3.20
N VAL A 145 9.24 -5.42 -3.75
CA VAL A 145 9.00 -5.65 -5.17
C VAL A 145 7.56 -6.16 -5.28
N LEU A 146 6.71 -5.43 -6.00
CA LEU A 146 5.31 -5.79 -6.22
C LEU A 146 5.13 -6.13 -7.70
N ASN A 147 4.74 -7.37 -7.98
CA ASN A 147 4.48 -7.85 -9.33
C ASN A 147 2.97 -8.02 -9.53
N LEU A 148 2.47 -7.55 -10.67
CA LEU A 148 1.09 -7.74 -11.09
C LEU A 148 1.07 -8.37 -12.47
N LEU A 149 0.33 -9.47 -12.61
CA LEU A 149 -0.01 -10.09 -13.88
C LEU A 149 -1.51 -10.38 -13.94
N SER A 150 -2.18 -9.76 -14.89
CA SER A 150 -3.59 -9.93 -15.22
C SER A 150 -3.70 -10.43 -16.66
N ALA A 151 -3.93 -11.71 -16.83
CA ALA A 151 -3.93 -12.35 -18.14
C ALA A 151 -4.95 -13.50 -18.15
N ASP A 152 -5.44 -13.84 -19.33
CA ASP A 152 -6.16 -15.10 -19.49
C ASP A 152 -5.23 -16.27 -19.15
N PRO A 153 -5.74 -17.35 -18.53
CA PRO A 153 -4.98 -18.58 -18.42
C PRO A 153 -4.51 -18.99 -19.82
N ALA A 154 -3.23 -19.40 -19.93
CA ALA A 154 -2.67 -19.84 -21.20
C ALA A 154 -3.64 -20.84 -21.87
N PRO A 155 -3.90 -20.74 -23.18
CA PRO A 155 -4.76 -21.68 -23.87
C PRO A 155 -4.24 -23.09 -23.59
N VAL A 156 -5.09 -23.95 -23.02
CA VAL A 156 -4.81 -25.39 -23.00
C VAL A 156 -4.80 -25.85 -24.45
N LEU A 157 -3.61 -26.10 -24.99
CA LEU A 157 -3.48 -26.75 -26.29
C LEU A 157 -4.06 -28.16 -26.12
N SER A 158 -5.23 -28.43 -26.70
CA SER A 158 -5.73 -29.78 -26.82
C SER A 158 -4.79 -30.56 -27.73
N SER A 159 -4.09 -31.55 -27.18
CA SER A 159 -3.29 -32.53 -27.92
C SER A 159 -4.17 -33.41 -28.81
#